data_AF-A0A353N622-F1
#
_entry.id   AF-A0A353N622-F1
#
_cell.length_a   1.000
_cell.length_b   1.000
_cell.length_c   1.000
_cell.angle_alpha   90.00
_cell.angle_beta   90.00
_cell.angle_gamma   90.00
#
_symmetry.space_group_name_H-M   'P 1'
#
loop_
_entity.id
_entity.type
_entity.pdbx_description
1 polymer ?
#
loop_
_entity_poly.entity_id
_entity_poly.type
_entity_poly.pdbx_seq_one_letter_code
_entity_poly.pdbx_strand_id
1 'polypeptide(L)'
;MISLRHRLIIYVLFILTLLLVTPVVQAMPSDIQGHWAEDSISNLVDKGVLNGYPDGSFHPDQSITRAELAKTLAVAYKFQASNKKGQFPDTKE
;
A
#
# COMPACT_ATOMS: atom_id res chain seq x y z
N MET A 1 30.77 28.87 4.06
CA MET A 1 30.96 28.25 2.73
C MET A 1 31.23 26.75 2.90
N ILE A 2 30.35 25.88 2.41
CA ILE A 2 30.52 24.41 2.49
C ILE A 2 31.64 23.99 1.54
N SER A 3 32.66 23.26 2.04
CA SER A 3 33.82 22.82 1.22
C SER A 3 33.45 21.72 0.22
N LEU A 4 34.19 21.63 -0.89
CA LEU A 4 33.91 20.74 -2.03
C LEU A 4 33.71 19.26 -1.63
N ARG A 5 34.49 18.76 -0.67
CA ARG A 5 34.38 17.40 -0.12
C ARG A 5 33.02 17.09 0.53
N HIS A 6 32.40 18.08 1.19
CA HIS A 6 31.09 17.89 1.82
C HIS A 6 29.98 17.87 0.77
N ARG A 7 30.13 18.65 -0.31
CA ARG A 7 29.20 18.61 -1.45
C ARG A 7 29.22 17.25 -2.15
N LEU A 8 30.41 16.68 -2.35
CA LEU A 8 30.57 15.34 -2.92
C LEU A 8 29.93 14.25 -2.06
N ILE A 9 30.12 14.30 -0.73
CA ILE A 9 29.49 13.35 0.19
C ILE A 9 27.96 13.45 0.14
N ILE A 10 27.41 14.66 0.11
CA ILE A 10 25.95 14.86 0.01
C ILE A 10 25.40 14.30 -1.31
N TYR A 11 26.08 14.52 -2.44
CA TYR A 11 25.64 13.95 -3.71
C TYR A 11 25.72 12.42 -3.74
N VAL A 12 26.79 11.83 -3.18
CA VAL A 12 26.92 10.37 -3.09
C VAL A 12 25.83 9.77 -2.18
N LEU A 13 25.56 10.39 -1.03
CA LEU A 13 24.49 9.95 -0.14
C LEU A 13 23.11 10.11 -0.77
N PHE A 14 22.86 11.22 -1.49
CA PHE A 14 21.59 11.43 -2.19
C PHE A 14 21.38 10.38 -3.30
N ILE A 15 22.41 10.10 -4.11
CA ILE A 15 22.36 9.06 -5.15
C ILE A 15 22.19 7.66 -4.53
N LEU A 16 22.85 7.37 -3.41
CA LEU A 16 22.70 6.11 -2.68
C LEU A 16 21.29 5.95 -2.12
N THR A 17 20.70 7.01 -1.55
CA THR A 17 19.31 6.99 -1.10
C THR A 17 18.33 6.83 -2.25
N LEU A 18 18.62 7.42 -3.42
CA LEU A 18 17.77 7.31 -4.61
C LEU A 18 17.82 5.90 -5.22
N LEU A 19 18.98 5.23 -5.18
CA LEU A 19 19.18 3.85 -5.65
C LEU A 19 18.51 2.78 -4.78
N LEU A 20 18.22 3.08 -3.51
CA LEU A 20 17.55 2.16 -2.58
C LEU A 20 16.02 2.24 -2.63
N VAL A 21 15.43 3.21 -3.35
CA VAL A 21 13.98 3.32 -3.52
C VAL A 21 13.58 2.55 -4.78
N THR A 22 13.36 1.24 -4.65
CA THR A 22 12.60 0.51 -5.66
C THR A 22 11.12 0.80 -5.45
N PRO A 23 10.35 1.15 -6.50
CA PRO A 23 8.90 1.13 -6.37
C PRO A 23 8.50 -0.33 -6.15
N VAL A 24 8.04 -0.67 -4.94
CA VAL A 24 7.37 -1.94 -4.69
C VAL A 24 6.03 -1.88 -5.42
N VAL A 25 6.06 -2.27 -6.70
CA VAL A 25 4.85 -2.58 -7.45
C VAL A 25 4.45 -3.97 -7.02
N GLN A 26 3.37 -4.06 -6.26
CA GLN A 26 2.86 -5.34 -5.81
C GLN A 26 2.38 -6.14 -7.03
N ALA A 27 2.87 -7.36 -7.20
CA ALA A 27 2.47 -8.22 -8.29
C ALA A 27 0.98 -8.58 -8.15
N MET A 28 0.35 -8.84 -9.30
CA MET A 28 -1.01 -9.38 -9.34
C MET A 28 -1.07 -10.70 -8.54
N PRO A 29 -2.06 -10.86 -7.64
CA PRO A 29 -2.18 -12.09 -6.88
C PRO A 29 -2.36 -13.30 -7.79
N SER A 30 -1.72 -14.42 -7.48
CA SER A 30 -1.75 -15.61 -8.35
C SER A 30 -2.96 -16.52 -8.10
N ASP A 31 -3.55 -16.45 -6.91
CA ASP A 31 -4.65 -17.29 -6.44
C ASP A 31 -6.04 -16.81 -6.86
N ILE A 32 -6.12 -15.72 -7.64
CA ILE A 32 -7.40 -15.22 -8.19
C ILE A 32 -7.70 -15.77 -9.59
N GLN A 33 -6.76 -16.46 -10.23
CA GLN A 33 -6.92 -16.92 -11.60
C GLN A 33 -8.06 -17.94 -11.73
N GLY A 34 -9.03 -17.68 -12.60
CA GLY A 34 -10.23 -18.49 -12.80
C GLY A 34 -11.31 -18.30 -11.74
N HIS A 35 -11.09 -17.41 -10.76
CA HIS A 35 -12.09 -17.07 -9.75
C HIS A 35 -13.12 -16.09 -10.35
N TRP A 36 -14.40 -16.20 -9.98
CA TRP A 36 -15.45 -15.32 -10.53
C TRP A 36 -15.20 -13.83 -10.25
N ALA A 37 -14.43 -13.52 -9.20
CA ALA A 37 -14.06 -12.17 -8.80
C ALA A 37 -12.74 -11.68 -9.41
N GLU A 38 -12.04 -12.48 -10.23
CA GLU A 38 -10.73 -12.16 -10.81
C GLU A 38 -10.68 -10.76 -11.41
N ASP A 39 -11.57 -10.45 -12.35
CA ASP A 39 -11.63 -9.15 -13.02
C ASP A 39 -11.85 -7.99 -12.04
N SER A 40 -12.70 -8.21 -11.03
CA SER A 40 -13.02 -7.18 -10.03
C SER A 40 -11.84 -6.92 -9.12
N ILE A 41 -11.16 -7.98 -8.65
CA ILE A 41 -9.98 -7.88 -7.81
C ILE A 41 -8.85 -7.22 -8.60
N SER A 42 -8.60 -7.69 -9.82
CA SER A 42 -7.58 -7.13 -10.72
C SER A 42 -7.76 -5.62 -10.93
N ASN A 43 -8.97 -5.19 -11.26
CA ASN A 43 -9.27 -3.78 -11.47
C ASN A 43 -9.01 -2.92 -10.22
N LEU A 44 -9.34 -3.45 -9.04
CA LEU A 44 -9.14 -2.74 -7.77
C LEU A 44 -7.67 -2.74 -7.33
N VAL A 45 -6.91 -3.78 -7.65
CA VAL A 45 -5.46 -3.83 -7.43
C VAL A 45 -4.75 -2.83 -8.35
N ASP A 46 -5.11 -2.78 -9.63
CA ASP A 46 -4.57 -1.82 -10.60
C ASP A 46 -4.84 -0.36 -10.20
N LYS A 47 -5.97 -0.11 -9.54
CA LYS A 47 -6.35 1.20 -9.01
C LYS A 47 -5.71 1.51 -7.65
N GLY A 48 -4.95 0.58 -7.07
CA GLY A 48 -4.35 0.72 -5.73
C GLY A 48 -5.36 0.76 -4.58
N VAL A 49 -6.57 0.23 -4.80
CA VAL A 49 -7.63 0.14 -3.79
C VAL A 49 -7.46 -1.11 -2.94
N LEU A 50 -7.13 -2.22 -3.57
CA LEU A 50 -6.84 -3.50 -2.93
C LEU A 50 -5.36 -3.85 -3.11
N ASN A 51 -4.84 -4.56 -2.12
CA ASN A 51 -3.50 -5.13 -2.15
C ASN A 51 -3.63 -6.60 -1.75
N GLY A 52 -2.81 -7.46 -2.35
CA GLY A 52 -2.64 -8.83 -1.86
C GLY A 52 -1.83 -8.88 -0.56
N TYR A 53 -1.52 -10.08 -0.12
CA TYR A 53 -0.64 -10.35 1.00
C TYR A 53 0.84 -10.37 0.55
N PRO A 54 1.81 -10.24 1.48
CA PRO A 54 3.24 -10.25 1.15
C PRO A 54 3.75 -11.52 0.48
N ASP A 55 3.00 -12.62 0.61
CA ASP A 55 3.29 -13.90 -0.03
C ASP A 55 2.81 -13.99 -1.49
N GLY A 56 2.14 -12.95 -2.00
CA GLY A 56 1.62 -12.87 -3.37
C GLY A 56 0.21 -13.44 -3.55
N SER A 57 -0.51 -13.72 -2.46
CA SER A 57 -1.90 -14.19 -2.49
C SER A 57 -2.92 -13.06 -2.25
N PHE A 58 -4.21 -13.32 -2.50
CA PHE A 58 -5.33 -12.45 -2.14
C PHE A 58 -6.37 -13.14 -1.25
N HIS A 59 -6.43 -14.46 -1.29
CA HIS A 59 -7.41 -15.30 -0.59
C HIS A 59 -8.87 -14.91 -0.89
N PRO A 60 -9.33 -15.02 -2.16
CA PRO A 60 -10.62 -14.47 -2.59
C PRO A 60 -11.85 -15.07 -1.89
N ASP A 61 -11.75 -16.29 -1.36
CA ASP A 61 -12.80 -16.97 -0.59
C ASP A 61 -12.72 -16.71 0.92
N GLN A 62 -11.66 -16.06 1.40
CA GLN A 62 -11.49 -15.76 2.81
C GLN A 62 -12.38 -14.58 3.21
N SER A 63 -13.03 -14.72 4.36
CA SER A 63 -13.79 -13.61 4.94
C SER A 63 -12.86 -12.50 5.40
N ILE A 64 -13.20 -11.26 5.04
CA ILE A 64 -12.48 -10.06 5.50
C ILE A 64 -13.03 -9.54 6.84
N THR A 65 -12.18 -8.82 7.56
CA THR A 65 -12.57 -8.12 8.78
C THR A 65 -13.30 -6.82 8.49
N ARG A 66 -14.03 -6.29 9.49
CA ARG A 66 -14.66 -4.96 9.42
C ARG A 66 -13.64 -3.84 9.15
N ALA A 67 -12.42 -3.98 9.69
CA ALA A 67 -11.36 -3.00 9.50
C ALA A 67 -10.82 -3.01 8.06
N GLU A 68 -10.63 -4.18 7.46
CA GLU A 68 -10.20 -4.32 6.06
C GLU A 68 -11.25 -3.77 5.10
N LEU A 69 -12.54 -4.07 5.33
CA LEU A 69 -13.63 -3.48 4.56
C LEU A 69 -13.65 -1.96 4.67
N ALA A 70 -13.57 -1.42 5.89
CA ALA A 70 -13.56 0.02 6.11
C ALA A 70 -12.37 0.72 5.42
N LYS A 71 -11.17 0.13 5.51
CA LYS A 71 -9.97 0.60 4.80
C LYS A 71 -10.19 0.60 3.29
N THR A 72 -10.70 -0.50 2.74
CA THR A 72 -10.95 -0.64 1.29
C THR A 72 -11.87 0.48 0.79
N LEU A 73 -12.98 0.72 1.49
CA LEU A 73 -13.92 1.80 1.15
C LEU A 73 -13.27 3.18 1.29
N ALA A 74 -12.53 3.42 2.38
CA ALA A 74 -11.85 4.70 2.59
C ALA A 74 -10.86 5.01 1.45
N VAL A 75 -10.09 4.02 0.99
CA VAL A 75 -9.17 4.19 -0.15
C VAL A 75 -9.94 4.38 -1.45
N ALA A 76 -10.94 3.53 -1.74
CA ALA A 76 -11.73 3.58 -2.97
C ALA A 76 -12.39 4.95 -3.20
N TYR A 77 -12.96 5.52 -2.13
CA TYR A 77 -13.65 6.81 -2.16
C TYR A 77 -12.76 8.00 -1.79
N LYS A 78 -11.46 7.77 -1.55
CA LYS A 78 -10.48 8.79 -1.15
C LYS A 78 -10.93 9.60 0.06
N PHE A 79 -11.44 8.93 1.08
CA PHE A 79 -11.82 9.57 2.33
C PHE A 79 -10.60 10.17 3.02
N GLN A 80 -10.77 11.41 3.49
CA GLN A 80 -9.74 12.11 4.24
C GLN A 80 -9.82 11.67 5.70
N ALA A 81 -8.66 11.37 6.28
CA ALA A 81 -8.57 11.09 7.70
C ALA A 81 -9.03 12.33 8.48
N SER A 82 -9.96 12.12 9.41
CA SER A 82 -10.36 13.16 10.34
C SER A 82 -9.31 13.26 11.45
N ASN A 83 -8.91 14.47 11.82
CA ASN A 83 -8.05 14.71 12.99
C ASN A 83 -8.80 14.54 14.34
N LYS A 84 -10.03 14.02 14.31
CA LYS A 84 -10.75 13.65 15.53
C LYS A 84 -10.22 12.32 16.05
N LYS A 85 -9.80 12.31 17.32
CA LYS A 85 -9.45 11.08 18.04
C LYS A 85 -10.57 10.06 17.97
N GLY A 86 -10.19 8.78 17.93
CA GLY A 86 -11.06 7.63 17.86
C GLY A 86 -12.14 7.70 18.94
N GLN A 87 -13.41 7.62 18.52
CA GLN A 87 -14.57 7.71 19.41
C GLN A 87 -14.95 6.34 20.00
N PHE A 88 -14.37 5.25 19.50
CA PHE A 88 -14.73 3.89 19.87
C PHE A 88 -13.70 3.29 20.84
N PRO A 89 -14.14 2.64 21.93
CA PRO A 89 -13.25 2.13 22.98
C PRO A 89 -12.40 0.93 22.53
N ASP A 90 -12.79 0.25 21.45
CA ASP A 90 -12.14 -0.94 20.90
C ASP A 90 -11.17 -0.64 19.74
N THR A 91 -11.10 0.61 19.28
CA THR A 91 -10.13 1.03 18.26
C THR A 91 -8.86 1.55 18.92
N LYS A 92 -7.71 0.94 18.61
CA LYS A 92 -6.39 1.49 18.98
C LYS A 92 -6.06 2.64 18.02
N GLU A 93 -5.57 3.76 18.56
CA GLU A 93 -4.97 4.83 17.76
C GLU A 93 -3.61 4.41 17.19
#